data_AF-A0A6M1ZSR9-F1
#
_entry.id   AF-A0A6M1ZSR9-F1
#
_cell.length_a   1.000
_cell.length_b   1.000
_cell.length_c   1.000
_cell.angle_alpha   90.00
_cell.angle_beta   90.00
_cell.angle_gamma   90.00
#
_symmetry.space_group_name_H-M   'P 1'
#
loop_
_entity.id
_entity.type
_entity.pdbx_description
1 polymer ?
#
loop_
_entity_poly.entity_id
_entity_poly.type
_entity_poly.pdbx_seq_one_letter_code
_entity_poly.pdbx_strand_id
1 'polypeptide(L)'
;MHEEGDLEWGSFSQLVPVCPRGWFELSRLPAADRIEFTQAFWLAKLPFATDQAYELEKRVSDFFAEVDEIGIFATQPTEGAFFEVHMIYGLRDDRAFFHGSPPANPENIVTLSKQFGHVNFPSDYLAFLEIHDGFNKYIDAGVIKTRDMARVYHQFQEFLSKKLDSTQMMIHPPSIIPFYECAELNCCQCFYADCYTGEEISNLFFSERVIDQNDLGQGMTFPTFSQWLASYLEEV
;
A
#
# COMPACT_ATOMS: atom_id res chain seq x y z
N MET A 1 15.52 -16.87 -5.29
CA MET A 1 14.57 -17.96 -4.98
C MET A 1 14.15 -18.76 -6.20
N HIS A 2 14.16 -18.20 -7.42
CA HIS A 2 13.73 -18.93 -8.63
C HIS A 2 14.64 -20.08 -9.09
N GLU A 3 15.84 -20.26 -8.53
CA GLU A 3 16.83 -21.21 -9.09
C GLU A 3 17.50 -22.16 -8.07
N GLU A 4 17.19 -22.07 -6.76
CA GLU A 4 17.73 -22.98 -5.74
C GLU A 4 16.62 -23.89 -5.19
N GLY A 5 16.45 -25.06 -5.81
CA GLY A 5 15.36 -26.01 -5.53
C GLY A 5 15.40 -26.69 -4.16
N ASP A 6 16.50 -26.60 -3.42
CA ASP A 6 16.74 -27.47 -2.26
C ASP A 6 16.48 -26.79 -0.90
N LEU A 7 16.21 -25.49 -0.86
CA LEU A 7 15.99 -24.82 0.42
C LEU A 7 14.60 -25.16 0.98
N GLU A 8 14.56 -25.90 2.08
CA GLU A 8 13.31 -26.22 2.79
C GLU A 8 12.78 -25.02 3.59
N TRP A 9 11.45 -25.00 3.82
CA TRP A 9 10.78 -23.93 4.58
C TRP A 9 11.42 -23.70 5.96
N GLY A 10 11.80 -24.77 6.67
CA GLY A 10 12.39 -24.67 8.01
C GLY A 10 13.66 -23.81 8.00
N SER A 11 14.57 -24.06 7.06
CA SER A 11 15.80 -23.25 6.88
C SER A 11 15.50 -21.85 6.36
N PHE A 12 14.58 -21.72 5.40
CA PHE A 12 14.22 -20.43 4.83
C PHE A 12 13.60 -19.48 5.88
N SER A 13 12.69 -19.98 6.71
CA SER A 13 12.02 -19.21 7.75
C SER A 13 12.97 -18.69 8.84
N GLN A 14 14.14 -19.32 9.02
CA GLN A 14 15.19 -18.81 9.91
C GLN A 14 15.94 -17.62 9.31
N LEU A 15 16.14 -17.62 7.99
CA LEU A 15 16.78 -16.54 7.25
C LEU A 15 15.84 -15.36 7.04
N VAL A 16 14.56 -15.63 6.79
CA VAL A 16 13.53 -14.63 6.51
C VAL A 16 12.26 -14.87 7.36
N PRO A 17 12.31 -14.59 8.67
CA PRO A 17 11.22 -14.92 9.59
C PRO A 17 9.91 -14.19 9.32
N VAL A 18 9.98 -13.06 8.59
CA VAL A 18 8.82 -12.25 8.22
C VAL A 18 8.13 -12.71 6.94
N CYS A 19 8.73 -13.64 6.18
CA CYS A 19 8.12 -14.15 4.97
C CYS A 19 6.91 -15.03 5.33
N PRO A 20 5.74 -14.85 4.71
CA PRO A 20 4.64 -15.79 4.87
C PRO A 20 4.98 -17.12 4.22
N ARG A 21 4.60 -18.23 4.85
CA ARG A 21 4.77 -19.57 4.25
C ARG A 21 4.13 -19.68 2.87
N GLY A 22 2.95 -19.08 2.69
CA GLY A 22 2.25 -19.06 1.42
C GLY A 22 3.07 -18.41 0.29
N TRP A 23 3.89 -17.39 0.58
CA TRP A 23 4.78 -16.78 -0.41
C TRP A 23 5.92 -17.73 -0.79
N PHE A 24 6.53 -18.40 0.19
CA PHE A 24 7.54 -19.42 -0.12
C PHE A 24 6.97 -20.53 -1.00
N GLU A 25 5.78 -21.04 -0.67
CA GLU A 25 5.10 -22.07 -1.47
C GLU A 25 4.74 -21.57 -2.87
N LEU A 26 4.23 -20.34 -2.99
CA LEU A 26 3.94 -19.68 -4.26
C LEU A 26 5.18 -19.56 -5.14
N SER A 27 6.34 -19.23 -4.58
CA SER A 27 7.60 -19.08 -5.34
C SER A 27 8.06 -20.36 -6.05
N ARG A 28 7.53 -21.53 -5.64
CA ARG A 28 7.82 -22.85 -6.20
C ARG A 28 6.86 -23.28 -7.30
N LEU A 29 5.80 -22.51 -7.55
CA LEU A 29 4.83 -22.81 -8.59
C LEU A 29 5.28 -22.25 -9.96
N PRO A 30 4.81 -22.81 -11.08
CA PRO A 30 4.93 -22.19 -12.40
C PRO A 30 4.38 -20.76 -12.43
N ALA A 31 4.94 -19.91 -13.30
CA ALA A 31 4.58 -18.48 -13.35
C ALA A 31 3.07 -18.24 -13.54
N ALA A 32 2.41 -19.00 -14.41
CA ALA A 32 0.97 -18.90 -14.64
C ALA A 32 0.15 -19.18 -13.36
N ASP A 33 0.49 -20.24 -12.64
CA ASP A 33 -0.17 -20.59 -11.38
C ASP A 33 0.06 -19.50 -10.33
N ARG A 34 1.25 -18.90 -10.27
CA ARG A 34 1.54 -17.79 -9.34
C ARG A 34 0.62 -16.60 -9.58
N ILE A 35 0.41 -16.23 -10.85
CA ILE A 35 -0.49 -15.15 -11.25
C ILE A 35 -1.93 -15.50 -10.87
N GLU A 36 -2.42 -16.68 -11.25
CA GLU A 36 -3.79 -17.13 -10.97
C GLU A 36 -4.09 -17.15 -9.45
N PHE A 37 -3.21 -17.77 -8.65
CA PHE A 37 -3.39 -17.84 -7.20
C PHE A 37 -3.34 -16.46 -6.54
N THR A 38 -2.44 -15.58 -6.99
CA THR A 38 -2.31 -14.24 -6.42
C THR A 38 -3.51 -13.38 -6.78
N GLN A 39 -4.00 -13.44 -8.03
CA GLN A 39 -5.22 -12.77 -8.45
C GLN A 39 -6.42 -13.25 -7.64
N ALA A 40 -6.62 -14.57 -7.51
CA ALA A 40 -7.70 -15.13 -6.73
C ALA A 40 -7.62 -14.71 -5.25
N PHE A 41 -6.42 -14.61 -4.69
CA PHE A 41 -6.21 -14.14 -3.32
C PHE A 41 -6.60 -12.67 -3.15
N TRP A 42 -6.20 -11.78 -4.08
CA TRP A 42 -6.63 -10.38 -4.08
C TRP A 42 -8.15 -10.25 -4.17
N LEU A 43 -8.77 -10.99 -5.10
CA LEU A 43 -10.22 -11.01 -5.31
C LEU A 43 -10.99 -11.55 -4.09
N ALA A 44 -10.39 -12.43 -3.30
CA ALA A 44 -11.00 -12.95 -2.08
C ALA A 44 -10.86 -12.00 -0.88
N LYS A 45 -9.86 -11.11 -0.89
CA LYS A 45 -9.52 -10.24 0.24
C LYS A 45 -10.13 -8.86 0.14
N LEU A 46 -10.13 -8.27 -1.05
CA LEU A 46 -10.66 -6.92 -1.25
C LEU A 46 -12.21 -6.93 -1.17
N PRO A 47 -12.82 -5.88 -0.59
CA PRO A 47 -14.26 -5.84 -0.40
C PRO A 47 -14.98 -5.50 -1.70
N PHE A 48 -15.68 -6.48 -2.29
CA PHE A 48 -16.39 -6.29 -3.57
C PHE A 48 -17.91 -6.09 -3.50
N ALA A 49 -18.47 -5.79 -2.33
CA ALA A 49 -19.91 -5.91 -2.09
C ALA A 49 -20.79 -4.71 -2.51
N THR A 50 -20.22 -3.63 -3.08
CA THR A 50 -20.94 -2.38 -3.41
C THR A 50 -20.83 -2.04 -4.90
N ASP A 51 -21.64 -1.11 -5.43
CA ASP A 51 -21.52 -0.74 -6.86
C ASP A 51 -20.14 -0.16 -7.21
N GLN A 52 -19.47 0.48 -6.25
CA GLN A 52 -18.10 0.98 -6.39
C GLN A 52 -17.05 -0.15 -6.43
N ALA A 53 -17.39 -1.33 -5.93
CA ALA A 53 -16.51 -2.47 -5.97
C ALA A 53 -16.34 -3.06 -7.37
N TYR A 54 -17.36 -2.94 -8.24
CA TYR A 54 -17.27 -3.49 -9.60
C TYR A 54 -16.08 -2.89 -10.36
N GLU A 55 -15.85 -1.58 -10.19
CA GLU A 55 -14.70 -0.91 -10.81
C GLU A 55 -13.38 -1.45 -10.26
N LEU A 56 -13.24 -1.62 -8.94
CA LEU A 56 -12.02 -2.20 -8.37
C LEU A 56 -11.81 -3.65 -8.84
N GLU A 57 -12.85 -4.48 -8.89
CA GLU A 57 -12.76 -5.87 -9.34
C GLU A 57 -12.26 -5.96 -10.78
N LYS A 58 -12.84 -5.11 -11.64
CA LYS A 58 -12.43 -4.97 -13.02
C LYS A 58 -10.98 -4.51 -13.12
N ARG A 59 -10.57 -3.49 -12.35
CA ARG A 59 -9.18 -2.99 -12.38
C ARG A 59 -8.18 -3.99 -11.87
N VAL A 60 -8.50 -4.75 -10.83
CA VAL A 60 -7.66 -5.87 -10.37
C VAL A 60 -7.54 -6.91 -11.48
N SER A 61 -8.64 -7.27 -12.12
CA SER A 61 -8.63 -8.25 -13.22
C SER A 61 -7.82 -7.77 -14.42
N ASP A 62 -7.97 -6.50 -14.82
CA ASP A 62 -7.22 -5.87 -15.90
C ASP A 62 -5.72 -5.81 -15.54
N PHE A 63 -5.37 -5.45 -14.30
CA PHE A 63 -3.98 -5.46 -13.82
C PHE A 63 -3.35 -6.85 -13.93
N PHE A 64 -4.00 -7.89 -13.41
CA PHE A 64 -3.47 -9.26 -13.50
C PHE A 64 -3.47 -9.81 -14.94
N ALA A 65 -4.33 -9.29 -15.82
CA ALA A 65 -4.26 -9.59 -17.24
C ALA A 65 -3.01 -9.02 -17.91
N GLU A 66 -2.38 -8.00 -17.35
CA GLU A 66 -1.13 -7.38 -17.82
C GLU A 66 0.13 -7.91 -17.13
N VAL A 67 0.00 -8.61 -15.99
CA VAL A 67 1.12 -9.26 -15.30
C VAL A 67 1.64 -10.44 -16.13
N ASP A 68 2.95 -10.51 -16.35
CA ASP A 68 3.62 -11.64 -17.01
C ASP A 68 4.39 -12.53 -16.03
N GLU A 69 4.86 -11.96 -14.93
CA GLU A 69 5.58 -12.67 -13.89
C GLU A 69 5.27 -12.13 -12.49
N ILE A 70 5.11 -13.04 -11.55
CA ILE A 70 5.18 -12.72 -10.11
C ILE A 70 6.42 -13.39 -9.55
N GLY A 71 7.36 -12.62 -9.03
CA GLY A 71 8.58 -13.12 -8.41
C GLY A 71 8.62 -12.81 -6.92
N ILE A 72 9.19 -13.71 -6.13
CA ILE A 72 9.36 -13.50 -4.68
C ILE A 72 10.85 -13.48 -4.39
N PHE A 73 11.30 -12.38 -3.79
CA PHE A 73 12.71 -12.10 -3.59
C PHE A 73 12.98 -11.83 -2.12
N ALA A 74 14.09 -12.35 -1.64
CA ALA A 74 14.66 -12.00 -0.35
C ALA A 74 15.92 -11.17 -0.62
N THR A 75 15.98 -9.96 -0.10
CA THR A 75 17.11 -9.04 -0.23
C THR A 75 17.67 -8.75 1.14
N GLN A 76 18.99 -8.63 1.24
CA GLN A 76 19.65 -8.21 2.48
C GLN A 76 20.07 -6.74 2.30
N PRO A 77 19.41 -5.78 2.98
CA PRO A 77 19.69 -4.35 2.77
C PRO A 77 21.11 -3.97 3.21
N THR A 78 21.64 -4.66 4.21
CA THR A 78 22.98 -4.43 4.76
C THR A 78 23.53 -5.75 5.27
N GLU A 79 24.82 -5.99 5.07
CA GLU A 79 25.49 -7.22 5.51
C GLU A 79 25.21 -7.51 7.00
N GLY A 80 24.75 -8.72 7.30
CA GLY A 80 24.39 -9.15 8.65
C GLY A 80 22.99 -8.76 9.12
N ALA A 81 22.24 -7.95 8.37
CA ALA A 81 20.83 -7.67 8.65
C ALA A 81 19.94 -8.87 8.27
N PHE A 82 18.73 -8.92 8.84
CA PHE A 82 17.71 -9.86 8.36
C PHE A 82 17.34 -9.54 6.91
N PHE A 83 16.98 -10.58 6.17
CA PHE A 83 16.47 -10.40 4.82
C PHE A 83 15.09 -9.74 4.87
N GLU A 84 14.87 -8.77 3.99
CA GLU A 84 13.55 -8.29 3.63
C GLU A 84 13.02 -9.13 2.47
N VAL A 85 11.72 -9.42 2.47
CA VAL A 85 11.08 -10.15 1.38
C VAL A 85 10.11 -9.25 0.65
N HIS A 86 10.07 -9.40 -0.67
CA HIS A 86 9.21 -8.63 -1.56
C HIS A 86 8.59 -9.57 -2.59
N MET A 87 7.33 -9.31 -2.91
CA MET A 87 6.65 -9.84 -4.07
C MET A 87 6.73 -8.80 -5.18
N ILE A 88 7.17 -9.19 -6.36
CA ILE A 88 7.35 -8.32 -7.52
C ILE A 88 6.34 -8.76 -8.57
N TYR A 89 5.55 -7.81 -9.05
CA TYR A 89 4.65 -7.99 -10.18
C TYR A 89 5.31 -7.35 -11.40
N GLY A 90 5.88 -8.17 -12.27
CA GLY A 90 6.37 -7.74 -13.59
C GLY A 90 5.19 -7.63 -14.56
N LEU A 91 5.12 -6.52 -15.29
CA LEU A 91 4.11 -6.32 -16.32
C LEU A 91 4.72 -6.53 -17.70
N ARG A 92 3.88 -7.04 -18.62
CA ARG A 92 4.27 -7.36 -20.00
C ARG A 92 5.04 -6.23 -20.68
N ASP A 93 6.01 -6.65 -21.49
CA ASP A 93 6.90 -5.77 -22.27
C ASP A 93 7.75 -4.85 -21.38
N ASP A 94 8.04 -5.27 -20.15
CA ASP A 94 8.82 -4.53 -19.14
C ASP A 94 8.30 -3.10 -18.89
N ARG A 95 7.00 -2.86 -19.14
CA ARG A 95 6.42 -1.51 -19.05
C ARG A 95 6.45 -0.97 -17.63
N ALA A 96 6.15 -1.81 -16.65
CA ALA A 96 6.21 -1.45 -15.24
C ALA A 96 6.46 -2.66 -14.35
N PHE A 97 6.82 -2.37 -13.10
CA PHE A 97 6.80 -3.34 -12.04
C PHE A 97 6.23 -2.73 -10.76
N PHE A 98 5.59 -3.57 -9.96
CA PHE A 98 5.10 -3.23 -8.62
C PHE A 98 5.80 -4.08 -7.58
N HIS A 99 6.07 -3.53 -6.40
CA HIS A 99 6.52 -4.30 -5.26
C HIS A 99 5.45 -4.32 -4.18
N GLY A 100 5.16 -5.50 -3.66
CA GLY A 100 4.39 -5.71 -2.46
C GLY A 100 5.28 -6.22 -1.32
N SER A 101 5.13 -5.61 -0.15
CA SER A 101 5.68 -6.14 1.10
C SER A 101 4.78 -7.24 1.67
N PRO A 102 5.29 -8.09 2.58
CA PRO A 102 4.46 -9.10 3.25
C PRO A 102 3.22 -8.48 3.91
N PRO A 103 2.14 -9.24 4.09
CA PRO A 103 0.96 -8.81 4.84
C PRO A 103 1.29 -8.26 6.23
N ALA A 104 0.48 -7.34 6.71
CA ALA A 104 0.60 -6.80 8.05
C ALA A 104 0.30 -7.91 9.08
N ASN A 105 1.17 -8.06 10.07
CA ASN A 105 0.89 -8.90 11.23
C ASN A 105 -0.33 -8.30 11.99
N PRO A 106 -1.29 -9.12 12.49
CA PRO A 106 -2.34 -8.66 13.40
C PRO A 106 -1.86 -7.72 14.53
N GLU A 107 -0.67 -7.95 15.08
CA GLU A 107 -0.08 -7.06 16.10
C GLU A 107 0.24 -5.67 15.57
N ASN A 108 0.67 -5.55 14.31
CA ASN A 108 0.91 -4.26 13.66
C ASN A 108 -0.41 -3.50 13.46
N ILE A 109 -1.48 -4.19 13.04
CA ILE A 109 -2.81 -3.58 12.88
C ILE A 109 -3.35 -3.07 14.23
N VAL A 110 -3.18 -3.86 15.30
CA VAL A 110 -3.55 -3.44 16.66
C VAL A 110 -2.70 -2.25 17.11
N THR A 111 -1.41 -2.24 16.79
CA THR A 111 -0.49 -1.15 17.13
C THR A 111 -0.86 0.14 16.39
N LEU A 112 -1.14 0.04 15.10
CA LEU A 112 -1.63 1.14 14.26
C LEU A 112 -2.91 1.75 14.87
N SER A 113 -3.88 0.91 15.20
CA SER A 113 -5.15 1.34 15.81
C SER A 113 -4.94 2.04 17.16
N LYS A 114 -3.98 1.58 17.98
CA LYS A 114 -3.65 2.22 19.26
C LYS A 114 -2.94 3.55 19.08
N GLN A 115 -2.01 3.64 18.13
CA GLN A 115 -1.25 4.86 17.83
C GLN A 115 -2.17 5.98 17.34
N PHE A 116 -3.16 5.62 16.51
CA PHE A 116 -4.14 6.54 15.97
C PHE A 116 -5.53 6.30 16.58
N GLY A 117 -5.61 6.10 17.91
CA GLY A 117 -6.86 5.71 18.60
C GLY A 117 -8.06 6.66 18.50
N HIS A 118 -7.90 7.80 17.81
CA HIS A 118 -8.95 8.75 17.46
C HIS A 118 -9.48 8.56 16.02
N VAL A 119 -8.93 7.59 15.27
CA VAL A 119 -9.13 7.40 13.84
C VAL A 119 -9.65 6.00 13.60
N ASN A 120 -10.73 5.90 12.83
CA ASN A 120 -11.23 4.62 12.35
C ASN A 120 -10.70 4.41 10.93
N PHE A 121 -9.60 3.67 10.78
CA PHE A 121 -9.04 3.42 9.45
C PHE A 121 -10.07 2.73 8.52
N PRO A 122 -10.07 3.08 7.22
CA PRO A 122 -10.99 2.47 6.27
C PRO A 122 -10.84 0.95 6.19
N SER A 123 -11.97 0.23 6.15
CA SER A 123 -11.96 -1.24 6.16
C SER A 123 -11.33 -1.85 4.91
N ASP A 124 -11.46 -1.17 3.76
CA ASP A 124 -10.83 -1.53 2.48
C ASP A 124 -9.30 -1.35 2.52
N TYR A 125 -8.80 -0.31 3.18
CA TYR A 125 -7.37 -0.14 3.45
C TYR A 125 -6.84 -1.25 4.37
N LEU A 126 -7.54 -1.56 5.46
CA LEU A 126 -7.15 -2.65 6.36
C LEU A 126 -7.16 -4.00 5.64
N ALA A 127 -8.15 -4.27 4.78
CA ALA A 127 -8.20 -5.47 3.96
C ALA A 127 -7.02 -5.55 2.97
N PHE A 128 -6.63 -4.42 2.37
CA PHE A 128 -5.45 -4.36 1.51
C PHE A 128 -4.15 -4.66 2.27
N LEU A 129 -4.01 -4.18 3.51
CA LEU A 129 -2.85 -4.49 4.35
C LEU A 129 -2.71 -5.99 4.68
N GLU A 130 -3.79 -6.77 4.59
CA GLU A 130 -3.73 -8.24 4.69
C GLU A 130 -3.14 -8.90 3.43
N ILE A 131 -3.04 -8.15 2.34
CA ILE A 131 -2.38 -8.57 1.10
C ILE A 131 -0.93 -8.04 1.11
N HIS A 132 -0.77 -6.73 1.29
CA HIS A 132 0.52 -6.05 1.30
C HIS A 132 0.60 -4.95 2.35
N ASP A 133 1.52 -5.08 3.32
CA ASP A 133 1.90 -4.01 4.24
C ASP A 133 2.95 -3.09 3.61
N GLY A 134 2.51 -2.37 2.59
CA GLY A 134 3.32 -1.51 1.74
C GLY A 134 3.36 -2.03 0.30
N PHE A 135 3.09 -1.13 -0.63
CA PHE A 135 2.93 -1.43 -2.05
C PHE A 135 3.33 -0.22 -2.89
N ASN A 136 4.21 -0.39 -3.85
CA ASN A 136 4.72 0.71 -4.66
C ASN A 136 4.89 0.29 -6.12
N LYS A 137 4.93 1.29 -7.01
CA LYS A 137 5.20 1.16 -8.43
C LYS A 137 6.60 1.72 -8.71
N TYR A 138 7.39 0.99 -9.49
CA TYR A 138 8.79 1.34 -9.78
C TYR A 138 9.62 1.59 -8.52
N ILE A 139 10.31 2.74 -8.46
CA ILE A 139 11.18 3.19 -7.38
C ILE A 139 10.46 4.15 -6.40
N ASP A 140 9.13 4.29 -6.51
CA ASP A 140 8.40 5.20 -5.64
C ASP A 140 8.37 4.70 -4.18
N ALA A 141 8.09 5.57 -3.22
CA ALA A 141 7.94 5.18 -1.82
C ALA A 141 6.70 4.31 -1.59
N GLY A 142 5.57 4.71 -2.19
CA GLY A 142 4.34 3.92 -2.23
C GLY A 142 3.50 3.97 -0.95
N VAL A 143 2.66 2.95 -0.78
CA VAL A 143 1.84 2.77 0.43
C VAL A 143 2.77 2.59 1.64
N ILE A 144 2.53 3.41 2.66
CA ILE A 144 3.34 3.44 3.88
C ILE A 144 3.08 2.18 4.69
N LYS A 145 4.16 1.49 5.10
CA LYS A 145 4.07 0.32 5.97
C LYS A 145 3.49 0.71 7.33
N THR A 146 2.66 -0.14 7.91
CA THR A 146 2.05 0.07 9.24
C THR A 146 3.08 0.36 10.32
N ARG A 147 4.24 -0.32 10.28
CA ARG A 147 5.36 -0.10 11.22
C ARG A 147 5.98 1.29 11.15
N ASP A 148 5.90 1.93 9.98
CA ASP A 148 6.51 3.22 9.67
C ASP A 148 5.51 4.38 9.79
N MET A 149 4.21 4.09 9.81
CA MET A 149 3.11 5.06 9.79
C MET A 149 3.24 6.15 10.85
N ALA A 150 3.54 5.81 12.10
CA ALA A 150 3.68 6.80 13.17
C ALA A 150 4.86 7.76 12.94
N ARG A 151 6.00 7.23 12.48
CA ARG A 151 7.19 8.04 12.16
C ARG A 151 6.88 8.99 11.00
N VAL A 152 6.32 8.47 9.92
CA VAL A 152 5.97 9.27 8.73
C VAL A 152 4.93 10.32 9.07
N TYR A 153 3.89 9.97 9.82
CA TYR A 153 2.90 10.91 10.31
C TYR A 153 3.53 12.05 11.13
N HIS A 154 4.42 11.76 12.09
CA HIS A 154 5.10 12.81 12.85
C HIS A 154 5.95 13.73 11.98
N GLN A 155 6.71 13.17 11.04
CA GLN A 155 7.50 13.94 10.08
C GLN A 155 6.61 14.83 9.21
N PHE A 156 5.48 14.31 8.78
CA PHE A 156 4.48 15.03 7.99
C PHE A 156 3.83 16.17 8.79
N GLN A 157 3.44 15.93 10.05
CA GLN A 157 2.88 16.98 10.92
C GLN A 157 3.89 18.10 11.20
N GLU A 158 5.17 17.76 11.42
CA GLU A 158 6.23 18.77 11.53
C GLU A 158 6.36 19.59 10.25
N PHE A 159 6.29 18.96 9.08
CA PHE A 159 6.30 19.63 7.80
C PHE A 159 5.11 20.58 7.64
N LEU A 160 3.89 20.11 7.91
CA LEU A 160 2.67 20.92 7.84
C LEU A 160 2.77 22.14 8.77
N SER A 161 3.24 21.98 10.00
CA SER A 161 3.37 23.08 10.97
C SER A 161 4.31 24.20 10.52
N LYS A 162 5.28 23.90 9.64
CA LYS A 162 6.23 24.88 9.08
C LYS A 162 5.70 25.59 7.84
N LYS A 163 4.76 24.97 7.12
CA LYS A 163 4.27 25.43 5.82
C LYS A 163 2.88 26.07 5.89
N LEU A 164 2.07 25.69 6.86
CA LEU A 164 0.69 26.11 7.00
C LEU A 164 0.55 27.05 8.20
N ASP A 165 0.08 28.27 7.95
CA ASP A 165 -0.36 29.15 9.02
C ASP A 165 -1.68 28.61 9.58
N SER A 166 -1.65 28.14 10.83
CA SER A 166 -2.79 27.53 11.54
C SER A 166 -4.07 28.38 11.58
N THR A 167 -3.99 29.67 11.25
CA THR A 167 -5.11 30.61 11.21
C THR A 167 -5.87 30.63 9.87
N GLN A 168 -5.35 29.99 8.82
CA GLN A 168 -5.96 29.96 7.48
C GLN A 168 -6.59 28.61 7.09
N MET A 169 -6.49 27.58 7.93
CA MET A 169 -7.00 26.25 7.59
C MET A 169 -8.42 26.00 8.11
N MET A 170 -9.32 25.58 7.21
CA MET A 170 -10.58 24.91 7.57
C MET A 170 -10.37 23.44 7.96
N ILE A 171 -9.16 22.92 7.84
CA ILE A 171 -8.78 21.52 8.06
C ILE A 171 -7.88 21.45 9.29
N HIS A 172 -8.18 20.56 10.22
CA HIS A 172 -7.35 20.31 11.40
C HIS A 172 -6.15 19.41 11.03
N PRO A 173 -4.89 19.91 11.05
CA PRO A 173 -3.74 19.16 10.54
C PRO A 173 -3.53 17.77 11.18
N PRO A 174 -3.70 17.59 12.51
CA PRO A 174 -3.60 16.27 13.13
C PRO A 174 -4.58 15.22 12.59
N SER A 175 -5.63 15.64 11.90
CA SER A 175 -6.65 14.77 11.33
C SER A 175 -6.28 14.29 9.91
N ILE A 176 -5.12 14.72 9.40
CA ILE A 176 -4.57 14.33 8.09
C ILE A 176 -3.47 13.28 8.31
N ILE A 177 -3.70 12.07 7.83
CA ILE A 177 -2.81 10.92 8.05
C ILE A 177 -2.33 10.40 6.70
N PRO A 178 -1.04 10.53 6.36
CA PRO A 178 -0.53 10.04 5.09
C PRO A 178 -0.60 8.52 5.06
N PHE A 179 -1.05 7.94 3.95
CA PHE A 179 -1.02 6.49 3.73
C PHE A 179 -0.20 6.10 2.49
N TYR A 180 0.11 7.05 1.62
CA TYR A 180 0.95 6.87 0.44
C TYR A 180 1.90 8.05 0.29
N GLU A 181 3.16 7.78 -0.05
CA GLU A 181 4.17 8.81 -0.37
C GLU A 181 4.64 8.66 -1.81
N CYS A 182 4.72 9.79 -2.52
CA CYS A 182 5.43 9.91 -3.77
C CYS A 182 6.75 10.66 -3.52
N ALA A 183 7.87 9.92 -3.56
CA ALA A 183 9.17 10.46 -3.16
C ALA A 183 9.67 11.54 -4.13
N GLU A 184 9.42 11.38 -5.43
CA GLU A 184 9.93 12.30 -6.46
C GLU A 184 9.26 13.67 -6.43
N LEU A 185 8.00 13.72 -5.98
CA LEU A 185 7.14 14.89 -6.06
C LEU A 185 6.89 15.57 -4.72
N ASN A 186 7.48 15.05 -3.63
CA ASN A 186 7.19 15.48 -2.25
C ASN A 186 5.67 15.59 -2.01
N CYS A 187 4.91 14.62 -2.53
CA CYS A 187 3.47 14.58 -2.39
C CYS A 187 3.03 13.29 -1.71
N CYS A 188 1.86 13.33 -1.09
CA CYS A 188 1.28 12.18 -0.40
C CYS A 188 -0.22 12.13 -0.59
N GLN A 189 -0.77 10.92 -0.49
CA GLN A 189 -2.20 10.72 -0.30
C GLN A 189 -2.46 10.48 1.17
N CYS A 190 -3.48 11.14 1.69
CA CYS A 190 -3.78 11.18 3.11
C CYS A 190 -5.24 10.81 3.38
N PHE A 191 -5.46 10.09 4.45
CA PHE A 191 -6.75 9.95 5.09
C PHE A 191 -7.11 11.25 5.83
N TYR A 192 -8.36 11.70 5.70
CA TYR A 192 -8.89 12.81 6.49
C TYR A 192 -9.93 12.35 7.53
N ALA A 193 -9.49 12.22 8.78
CA ALA A 193 -10.28 11.67 9.88
C ALA A 193 -11.47 12.54 10.29
N ASP A 194 -11.44 13.85 10.03
CA ASP A 194 -12.49 14.82 10.43
C ASP A 194 -13.50 15.10 9.31
N CYS A 195 -13.64 14.22 8.31
CA CYS A 195 -14.69 14.34 7.30
C CYS A 195 -16.08 14.29 7.98
N TYR A 196 -16.71 15.45 8.10
CA TYR A 196 -18.06 15.63 8.62
C TYR A 196 -19.05 14.83 7.75
N THR A 197 -19.48 13.65 8.22
CA THR A 197 -20.82 13.03 8.01
C THR A 197 -20.92 11.58 8.49
N GLY A 198 -19.85 11.00 9.06
CA GLY A 198 -19.98 9.78 9.86
C GLY A 198 -20.07 8.47 9.08
N GLU A 199 -19.77 8.44 7.77
CA GLU A 199 -19.74 7.16 7.05
C GLU A 199 -18.40 6.82 6.39
N GLU A 200 -17.59 7.71 5.79
CA GLU A 200 -16.29 7.31 5.21
C GLU A 200 -15.21 8.40 5.27
N ILE A 201 -13.96 8.01 5.57
CA ILE A 201 -12.79 8.88 5.50
C ILE A 201 -12.44 9.12 4.03
N SER A 202 -12.45 10.39 3.59
CA SER A 202 -12.04 10.78 2.24
C SER A 202 -10.52 10.84 2.09
N ASN A 203 -10.01 10.50 0.91
CA ASN A 203 -8.60 10.68 0.56
C ASN A 203 -8.33 12.10 0.05
N LEU A 204 -7.33 12.75 0.65
CA LEU A 204 -6.81 14.06 0.25
C LEU A 204 -5.44 13.89 -0.40
N PHE A 205 -5.24 14.56 -1.54
CA PHE A 205 -3.92 14.70 -2.13
C PHE A 205 -3.23 15.95 -1.56
N PHE A 206 -2.02 15.77 -1.05
CA PHE A 206 -1.19 16.84 -0.56
C PHE A 206 0.10 16.93 -1.38
N SER A 207 0.46 18.13 -1.84
CA SER A 207 1.77 18.39 -2.47
C SER A 207 2.31 19.75 -2.07
N GLU A 208 3.64 19.94 -2.12
CA GLU A 208 4.26 21.23 -1.79
C GLU A 208 3.76 22.40 -2.65
N ARG A 209 3.21 22.12 -3.84
CA ARG A 209 2.69 23.12 -4.78
C ARG A 209 1.20 23.40 -4.59
N VAL A 210 0.44 22.42 -4.07
CA VAL A 210 -1.00 22.50 -3.86
C VAL A 210 -1.26 22.73 -2.37
N ILE A 211 -0.99 23.96 -1.94
CA ILE A 211 -1.42 24.50 -0.64
C ILE A 211 -2.47 25.60 -0.88
N ASP A 212 -3.13 25.60 -2.04
CA ASP A 212 -4.21 26.52 -2.35
C ASP A 212 -5.54 25.74 -2.25
N GLN A 213 -6.38 26.09 -1.28
CA GLN A 213 -7.62 25.38 -0.94
C GLN A 213 -8.62 25.33 -2.12
N ASN A 214 -8.45 26.20 -3.12
CA ASN A 214 -9.28 26.23 -4.33
C ASN A 214 -8.83 25.24 -5.41
N ASP A 215 -7.64 24.66 -5.28
CA ASP A 215 -7.01 23.79 -6.28
C ASP A 215 -6.47 22.50 -5.65
N LEU A 216 -7.05 22.06 -4.52
CA LEU A 216 -6.92 20.69 -4.01
C LEU A 216 -7.26 19.76 -5.17
N GLY A 217 -6.22 19.26 -5.84
CA GLY A 217 -6.28 18.74 -7.21
C GLY A 217 -7.53 17.91 -7.43
N GLN A 218 -8.54 18.49 -8.08
CA GLN A 218 -9.89 17.91 -8.19
C GLN A 218 -9.92 16.56 -8.92
N GLY A 219 -8.78 16.11 -9.48
CA GLY A 219 -8.60 14.79 -10.08
C GLY A 219 -7.74 13.80 -9.29
N MET A 220 -7.26 14.13 -8.09
CA MET A 220 -6.35 13.29 -7.28
C MET A 220 -6.92 12.97 -5.89
N THR A 221 -8.16 13.36 -5.61
CA THR A 221 -8.89 13.01 -4.39
C THR A 221 -9.84 11.85 -4.68
N PHE A 222 -9.92 10.91 -3.73
CA PHE A 222 -10.72 9.70 -3.90
C PHE A 222 -11.65 9.54 -2.70
N PRO A 223 -12.94 9.24 -2.93
CA PRO A 223 -13.87 8.92 -1.86
C PRO A 223 -13.42 7.78 -0.93
N THR A 224 -12.78 6.73 -1.47
CA THR A 224 -12.33 5.55 -0.71
C THR A 224 -10.92 5.11 -1.09
N PHE A 225 -10.28 4.29 -0.24
CA PHE A 225 -8.99 3.69 -0.57
C PHE A 225 -9.12 2.74 -1.76
N SER A 226 -10.20 1.98 -1.87
CA SER A 226 -10.51 1.15 -3.04
C SER A 226 -10.51 1.92 -4.36
N GLN A 227 -11.09 3.13 -4.39
CA GLN A 227 -11.08 3.95 -5.61
C GLN A 227 -9.69 4.51 -5.92
N TRP A 228 -8.94 4.92 -4.89
CA TRP A 228 -7.53 5.29 -5.07
C TRP A 228 -6.73 4.11 -5.65
N LEU A 229 -6.88 2.90 -5.09
CA LEU A 229 -6.20 1.70 -5.54
C LEU A 229 -6.58 1.35 -6.99
N ALA A 230 -7.86 1.44 -7.35
CA ALA A 230 -8.33 1.22 -8.73
C ALA A 230 -7.65 2.18 -9.72
N SER A 231 -7.52 3.46 -9.36
CA SER A 231 -6.80 4.45 -10.16
C SER A 231 -5.29 4.18 -10.20
N TYR A 232 -4.69 3.78 -9.08
CA TYR A 232 -3.26 3.51 -8.97
C TYR A 232 -2.82 2.34 -9.85
N LEU A 233 -3.68 1.33 -9.99
CA LEU A 233 -3.45 0.17 -10.86
C LEU A 233 -3.70 0.48 -12.36
N GLU A 234 -4.46 1.53 -12.68
CA GLU A 234 -4.78 1.91 -14.06
C GLU A 234 -3.63 2.60 -14.80
N GLU A 235 -2.76 3.35 -14.10
CA GLU A 235 -1.76 4.22 -14.73
C GLU A 235 -0.57 3.47 -15.41
N VAL A 236 -0.75 2.23 -15.84
CA VAL A 236 0.28 1.39 -16.50
C VAL A 236 0.25 1.52 -18.02
#